data_AF-A0A350LNT4-F1
#
_entry.id   AF-A0A350LNT4-F1
#
_cell.length_a   1.000
_cell.length_b   1.000
_cell.length_c   1.000
_cell.angle_alpha   90.00
_cell.angle_beta   90.00
_cell.angle_gamma   90.00
#
_symmetry.space_group_name_H-M   'P 1'
#
loop_
_entity.id
_entity.type
_entity.pdbx_description
1 polymer ?
#
loop_
_entity_poly.entity_id
_entity_poly.type
_entity_poly.pdbx_seq_one_letter_code
_entity_poly.pdbx_strand_id
1 'polypeptide(L)'
;INPAVKRAEEQGGIRDAHQVRLMARALARMSPHRLTEMLAGDAPEEGWILGLGHEAELIAACEDTLKPPPLRNDCFALPAGVDWTPVDDALALLRDRLRPVVGQSRAPLAQALGRVLATPITAPRANPPEANTAVDGYGFAHASLTTGDQVLPLVQGRAAAGVPYSGTVPPGYAIRVLTGAALPTGVDAVILQEDVTLDEGRIA
;
A
#
# COMPACT_ATOMS: atom_id res chain seq x y z
N ILE A 1 14.50 -30.34 53.98
CA ILE A 1 14.25 -29.78 52.61
C ILE A 1 15.43 -29.01 51.98
N ASN A 2 16.63 -28.98 52.59
CA ASN A 2 17.78 -28.19 52.10
C ASN A 2 18.14 -28.37 50.61
N PRO A 3 18.09 -29.58 50.03
CA PRO A 3 18.35 -29.76 48.59
C PRO A 3 17.37 -28.98 47.69
N ALA A 4 16.08 -28.93 48.06
CA ALA A 4 15.06 -28.18 47.31
C ALA A 4 15.27 -26.66 47.47
N VAL A 5 15.66 -26.21 48.67
CA VAL A 5 15.97 -24.79 48.94
C VAL A 5 17.17 -24.33 48.11
N LYS A 6 18.24 -25.13 48.03
CA LYS A 6 19.43 -24.82 47.23
C LYS A 6 19.10 -24.66 45.74
N ARG A 7 18.24 -25.51 45.19
CA ARG A 7 17.76 -25.39 43.79
C ARG A 7 16.92 -24.13 43.53
N ALA A 8 16.13 -23.71 44.52
CA ALA A 8 15.35 -22.47 44.41
C ALA A 8 16.24 -21.22 44.56
N GLU A 9 17.28 -21.30 45.40
CA GLU A 9 18.29 -20.24 45.56
C GLU A 9 19.09 -20.00 44.27
N GLU A 10 19.37 -21.05 43.49
CA GLU A 10 19.99 -20.94 42.15
C GLU A 10 19.15 -20.11 41.16
N GLN A 11 17.83 -19.96 41.39
CA GLN A 11 16.92 -19.11 40.62
C GLN A 11 16.85 -17.66 41.15
N GLY A 12 17.66 -17.33 42.16
CA GLY A 12 17.73 -16.03 42.83
C GLY A 12 16.75 -15.90 44.02
N GLY A 13 16.99 -14.93 44.91
CA GLY A 13 16.12 -14.63 46.07
C GLY A 13 16.76 -14.90 47.43
N ILE A 14 15.98 -14.71 48.51
CA ILE A 14 16.43 -14.91 49.91
C ILE A 14 16.20 -16.36 50.31
N ARG A 15 17.26 -17.04 50.75
CA ARG A 15 17.24 -18.45 51.17
C ARG A 15 16.15 -18.77 52.18
N ASP A 16 16.01 -17.96 53.23
CA ASP A 16 14.98 -18.18 54.27
C ASP A 16 13.56 -18.05 53.70
N ALA A 17 13.34 -17.12 52.76
CA ALA A 17 12.05 -16.97 52.10
C ALA A 17 11.71 -18.20 51.23
N HIS A 18 12.69 -18.78 50.55
CA HIS A 18 12.53 -20.03 49.81
C HIS A 18 12.25 -21.20 50.74
N GLN A 19 12.98 -21.29 51.86
CA GLN A 19 12.77 -22.33 52.87
C GLN A 19 11.36 -22.31 53.44
N VAL A 20 10.86 -21.14 53.86
CA VAL A 20 9.50 -21.00 54.39
C VAL A 20 8.45 -21.35 53.34
N ARG A 21 8.58 -20.85 52.10
CA ARG A 21 7.60 -21.11 51.03
C ARG A 21 7.56 -22.58 50.61
N LEU A 22 8.72 -23.19 50.43
CA LEU A 22 8.82 -24.60 50.04
C LEU A 22 8.30 -25.52 51.15
N MET A 23 8.58 -25.20 52.41
CA MET A 23 8.03 -25.93 53.55
C MET A 23 6.51 -25.78 53.61
N ALA A 24 5.98 -24.56 53.53
CA ALA A 24 4.54 -24.32 53.57
C ALA A 24 3.79 -25.03 52.43
N ARG A 25 4.36 -25.04 51.21
CA ARG A 25 3.79 -25.76 50.06
C ARG A 25 3.86 -27.28 50.23
N ALA A 26 4.98 -27.80 50.72
CA ALA A 26 5.13 -29.22 50.98
C ALA A 26 4.08 -29.71 52.00
N LEU A 27 3.94 -29.00 53.11
CA LEU A 27 2.93 -29.32 54.14
C LEU A 27 1.50 -29.21 53.60
N ALA A 28 1.20 -28.20 52.78
CA ALA A 28 -0.13 -28.03 52.17
C ALA A 28 -0.49 -29.14 51.15
N ARG A 29 0.51 -29.86 50.63
CA ARG A 29 0.33 -30.98 49.69
C ARG A 29 0.22 -32.33 50.37
N MET A 30 0.59 -32.42 51.64
CA MET A 30 0.54 -33.66 52.40
C MET A 30 -0.88 -34.00 52.80
N SER A 31 -1.16 -35.30 52.89
CA SER A 31 -2.43 -35.75 53.46
C SER A 31 -2.44 -35.51 54.98
N PRO A 32 -3.62 -35.26 55.59
CA PRO A 32 -3.73 -35.07 57.04
C PRO A 32 -3.11 -36.22 57.84
N HIS A 33 -3.27 -37.47 57.38
CA HIS A 33 -2.70 -38.65 58.02
C HIS A 33 -1.16 -38.59 58.10
N ARG A 34 -0.50 -38.28 56.97
CA ARG A 34 0.98 -38.20 56.92
C ARG A 34 1.50 -37.06 57.78
N LEU A 35 0.80 -35.93 57.80
CA LEU A 35 1.14 -34.81 58.67
C LEU A 35 1.02 -35.19 60.15
N THR A 36 -0.03 -35.92 60.53
CA THR A 36 -0.21 -36.41 61.90
C THR A 36 0.91 -37.36 62.32
N GLU A 37 1.34 -38.27 61.44
CA GLU A 37 2.49 -39.16 61.71
C GLU A 37 3.78 -38.38 61.93
N MET A 38 4.05 -37.36 61.12
CA MET A 38 5.25 -36.50 61.27
C MET A 38 5.23 -35.66 62.55
N LEU A 39 4.05 -35.45 63.12
CA LEU A 39 3.83 -34.72 64.38
C LEU A 39 3.70 -35.68 65.58
N ALA A 40 3.81 -36.99 65.38
CA ALA A 40 3.70 -38.00 66.43
C ALA A 40 5.07 -38.64 66.70
N GLY A 41 5.87 -38.03 67.57
CA GLY A 41 7.15 -38.57 68.04
C GLY A 41 7.40 -38.25 69.51
N ASP A 42 8.42 -38.84 70.13
CA ASP A 42 8.89 -38.47 71.47
C ASP A 42 10.36 -38.05 71.34
N ALA A 43 10.73 -36.89 71.90
CA ALA A 43 12.06 -36.32 71.69
C ALA A 43 13.07 -36.79 72.73
N PRO A 44 14.26 -37.28 72.33
CA PRO A 44 15.43 -37.26 73.20
C PRO A 44 15.94 -35.81 73.34
N GLU A 45 16.66 -35.54 74.43
CA GLU A 45 16.99 -34.26 75.10
C GLU A 45 17.34 -33.00 74.26
N GLU A 46 17.52 -33.08 72.95
CA GLU A 46 17.73 -31.92 72.07
C GLU A 46 16.76 -31.93 70.86
N GLY A 47 15.63 -31.23 71.03
CA GLY A 47 14.89 -30.55 69.95
C GLY A 47 14.03 -31.40 69.00
N TRP A 48 12.72 -31.13 68.98
CA TRP A 48 11.84 -31.55 67.90
C TRP A 48 12.19 -30.82 66.60
N ILE A 49 12.65 -31.55 65.58
CA ILE A 49 12.75 -31.04 64.21
C ILE A 49 11.60 -31.61 63.40
N LEU A 50 10.73 -30.73 62.90
CA LEU A 50 9.60 -31.12 62.04
C LEU A 50 10.09 -31.90 60.82
N GLY A 51 9.59 -33.14 60.67
CA GLY A 51 9.91 -34.00 59.54
C GLY A 51 11.19 -34.82 59.67
N LEU A 52 11.75 -34.93 60.88
CA LEU A 52 12.85 -35.87 61.17
C LEU A 52 12.40 -37.31 60.86
N GLY A 53 13.16 -38.02 60.03
CA GLY A 53 12.80 -39.35 59.52
C GLY A 53 11.83 -39.35 58.33
N HIS A 54 11.37 -38.18 57.89
CA HIS A 54 10.46 -37.99 56.75
C HIS A 54 11.03 -37.04 55.68
N GLU A 55 12.35 -36.88 55.64
CA GLU A 55 13.02 -35.85 54.84
C GLU A 55 12.82 -36.06 53.33
N ALA A 56 12.84 -37.32 52.88
CA ALA A 56 12.65 -37.66 51.48
C ALA A 56 11.24 -37.28 50.97
N GLU A 57 10.23 -37.51 51.80
CA GLU A 57 8.83 -37.18 51.49
C GLU A 57 8.62 -35.66 51.45
N LEU A 58 9.19 -34.93 52.41
CA LEU A 58 9.15 -33.47 52.41
C LEU A 58 9.87 -32.86 51.20
N ILE A 59 11.02 -33.43 50.80
CA ILE A 59 11.76 -32.97 49.61
C ILE A 59 10.93 -33.22 48.34
N ALA A 60 10.29 -34.39 48.21
CA ALA A 60 9.44 -34.70 47.06
C ALA A 60 8.21 -33.77 46.99
N ALA A 61 7.59 -33.48 48.14
CA ALA A 61 6.43 -32.57 48.20
C ALA A 61 6.78 -31.11 47.84
N CYS A 62 8.05 -30.71 47.93
CA CYS A 62 8.53 -29.41 47.45
C CYS A 62 8.55 -29.28 45.92
N GLU A 63 8.49 -30.37 45.16
CA GLU A 63 8.59 -30.34 43.70
C GLU A 63 7.23 -30.06 43.03
N ASP A 64 7.18 -29.11 42.10
CA ASP A 64 6.01 -28.83 41.28
C ASP A 64 5.92 -29.86 40.15
N THR A 65 5.07 -30.87 40.33
CA THR A 65 4.86 -31.96 39.35
C THR A 65 3.94 -31.58 38.20
N LEU A 66 3.19 -30.48 38.32
CA LEU A 66 2.24 -30.01 37.32
C LEU A 66 2.82 -28.81 36.56
N LYS A 67 3.35 -29.03 35.35
CA LYS A 67 3.72 -27.96 34.42
C LYS A 67 2.61 -27.80 33.36
N PRO A 68 2.06 -26.58 33.16
CA PRO A 68 1.13 -26.36 32.06
C PRO A 68 1.85 -26.57 30.72
N PRO A 69 1.15 -27.03 29.68
CA PRO A 69 1.72 -27.12 28.34
C PRO A 69 2.12 -25.73 27.83
N PRO A 70 3.14 -25.60 26.97
CA PRO A 70 3.52 -24.33 26.39
C PRO A 70 2.33 -23.74 25.60
N LEU A 71 2.07 -22.44 25.77
CA LEU A 71 1.07 -21.72 24.99
C LEU A 71 1.46 -21.81 23.50
N ARG A 72 0.61 -22.43 22.68
CA ARG A 72 0.76 -22.38 21.22
C ARG A 72 0.29 -21.01 20.74
N ASN A 73 1.13 -20.31 20.00
CA ASN A 73 0.78 -19.04 19.36
C ASN A 73 -0.01 -19.34 18.06
N ASP A 74 -1.25 -19.80 18.22
CA ASP A 74 -2.03 -20.46 17.16
C ASP A 74 -3.28 -19.68 16.74
N CYS A 75 -3.33 -18.36 16.98
CA CYS A 75 -4.45 -17.49 16.60
C CYS A 75 -4.79 -17.52 15.09
N PHE A 76 -3.93 -18.10 14.25
CA PHE A 76 -4.11 -18.30 12.81
C PHE A 76 -4.08 -19.77 12.38
N ALA A 77 -3.99 -20.71 13.32
CA ALA A 77 -4.01 -22.13 13.04
C ALA A 77 -5.46 -22.55 12.76
N LEU A 78 -5.68 -23.11 11.57
CA LEU A 78 -6.96 -23.70 11.24
C LEU A 78 -7.14 -25.04 11.96
N PRO A 79 -8.40 -25.44 12.26
CA PRO A 79 -8.71 -26.80 12.70
C PRO A 79 -8.18 -27.82 11.69
N ALA A 80 -7.85 -29.02 12.17
CA ALA A 80 -7.40 -30.10 11.31
C ALA A 80 -8.43 -30.40 10.19
N GLY A 81 -7.97 -30.37 8.94
CA GLY A 81 -8.79 -30.59 7.74
C GLY A 81 -9.42 -29.34 7.14
N VAL A 82 -9.05 -28.14 7.62
CA VAL A 82 -9.45 -26.87 7.00
C VAL A 82 -8.22 -26.21 6.40
N ASP A 83 -8.30 -25.86 5.12
CA ASP A 83 -7.27 -25.13 4.39
C ASP A 83 -7.70 -23.67 4.18
N TRP A 84 -6.75 -22.73 4.30
CA TRP A 84 -7.00 -21.33 3.95
C TRP A 84 -7.15 -21.22 2.43
N THR A 85 -8.22 -20.60 1.95
CA THR A 85 -8.33 -20.22 0.54
C THR A 85 -7.22 -19.21 0.22
N PRO A 86 -6.34 -19.49 -0.76
CA PRO A 86 -5.36 -18.52 -1.22
C PRO A 86 -6.02 -17.19 -1.60
N VAL A 87 -5.33 -16.08 -1.38
CA VAL A 87 -5.86 -14.73 -1.63
C VAL A 87 -6.32 -14.58 -3.08
N ASP A 88 -5.56 -15.12 -4.03
CA ASP A 88 -5.90 -15.05 -5.45
C ASP A 88 -7.18 -15.82 -5.78
N ASP A 89 -7.36 -17.00 -5.19
CA ASP A 89 -8.57 -17.82 -5.36
C ASP A 89 -9.79 -17.13 -4.75
N ALA A 90 -9.64 -16.56 -3.56
CA ALA A 90 -10.71 -15.80 -2.91
C ALA A 90 -11.10 -14.56 -3.75
N LEU A 91 -10.11 -13.84 -4.29
CA LEU A 91 -10.35 -12.68 -5.14
C LEU A 91 -11.00 -13.06 -6.47
N ALA A 92 -10.60 -14.19 -7.07
CA ALA A 92 -11.24 -14.72 -8.28
C ALA A 92 -12.71 -15.07 -8.03
N LEU A 93 -13.00 -15.77 -6.92
CA LEU A 93 -14.38 -16.09 -6.51
C LEU A 93 -15.24 -14.83 -6.30
N LEU A 94 -14.66 -13.76 -5.73
CA LEU A 94 -15.35 -12.49 -5.57
C LEU A 94 -15.65 -11.84 -6.94
N ARG A 95 -14.66 -11.75 -7.84
CA ARG A 95 -14.85 -11.20 -9.18
C ARG A 95 -15.92 -11.98 -9.97
N ASP A 96 -15.91 -13.30 -9.85
CA ASP A 96 -16.85 -14.18 -10.55
C ASP A 96 -18.28 -14.07 -10.04
N ARG A 97 -18.50 -13.63 -8.80
CA ARG A 97 -19.83 -13.58 -8.18
C ARG A 97 -20.39 -12.18 -8.01
N LEU A 98 -19.55 -11.15 -7.92
CA LEU A 98 -20.00 -9.78 -7.77
C LEU A 98 -20.52 -9.23 -9.11
N ARG A 99 -21.70 -8.61 -9.06
CA ARG A 99 -22.32 -7.91 -10.19
C ARG A 99 -22.81 -6.54 -9.72
N PRO A 100 -22.84 -5.52 -10.59
CA PRO A 100 -23.46 -4.25 -10.26
C PRO A 100 -24.92 -4.46 -9.82
N VAL A 101 -25.26 -4.00 -8.61
CA VAL A 101 -26.62 -4.12 -8.05
C VAL A 101 -27.47 -2.86 -8.23
N VAL A 102 -26.92 -1.84 -8.87
CA VAL A 102 -27.57 -0.56 -9.14
C VAL A 102 -27.86 -0.40 -10.63
N GLY A 103 -28.95 0.29 -10.94
CA GLY A 103 -29.28 0.67 -12.32
C GLY A 103 -28.37 1.77 -12.87
N GLN A 104 -28.54 2.04 -14.17
CA GLN A 104 -27.85 3.14 -14.84
C GLN A 104 -28.72 4.40 -14.79
N SER A 105 -28.11 5.56 -14.59
CA SER A 105 -28.80 6.85 -14.67
C SER A 105 -27.97 7.87 -15.42
N ARG A 106 -28.65 8.79 -16.12
CA ARG A 106 -28.00 9.96 -16.70
C ARG A 106 -27.88 11.02 -15.62
N ALA A 107 -26.72 11.66 -15.56
CA ALA A 107 -26.46 12.77 -14.66
C ALA A 107 -25.72 13.88 -15.43
N PRO A 108 -25.88 15.15 -15.04
CA PRO A 108 -25.03 16.24 -15.54
C PRO A 108 -23.55 15.94 -15.26
N LEU A 109 -22.65 16.39 -16.14
CA LEU A 109 -21.20 16.16 -16.00
C LEU A 109 -20.66 16.66 -14.64
N ALA A 110 -21.17 17.78 -14.15
CA ALA A 110 -20.79 18.35 -12.86
C ALA A 110 -21.11 17.42 -11.65
N GLN A 111 -22.00 16.45 -11.82
CA GLN A 111 -22.38 15.45 -10.80
C GLN A 111 -21.82 14.05 -11.09
N ALA A 112 -20.99 13.92 -12.13
CA ALA A 112 -20.44 12.64 -12.55
C ALA A 112 -19.16 12.25 -11.78
N LEU A 113 -18.55 13.19 -11.03
CA LEU A 113 -17.33 12.91 -10.26
C LEU A 113 -17.56 11.76 -9.26
N GLY A 114 -16.67 10.76 -9.28
CA GLY A 114 -16.77 9.57 -8.43
C GLY A 114 -17.76 8.50 -8.91
N ARG A 115 -18.50 8.73 -10.01
CA ARG A 115 -19.35 7.71 -10.62
C ARG A 115 -18.57 6.86 -11.62
N VAL A 116 -19.08 5.65 -11.88
CA VAL A 116 -18.54 4.74 -12.91
C VAL A 116 -19.36 4.90 -14.19
N LEU A 117 -18.69 5.01 -15.33
CA LEU A 117 -19.36 5.03 -16.63
C LEU A 117 -20.10 3.71 -16.86
N ALA A 118 -21.38 3.82 -17.21
CA ALA A 118 -22.21 2.65 -17.45
C ALA A 118 -21.97 2.02 -18.83
N THR A 119 -21.51 2.81 -19.80
CA THR A 119 -21.16 2.39 -21.16
C THR A 119 -19.94 3.17 -21.65
N PRO A 120 -19.18 2.65 -22.63
CA PRO A 120 -18.08 3.39 -23.25
C PRO A 120 -18.55 4.71 -23.86
N ILE A 121 -17.74 5.76 -23.74
CA ILE A 121 -18.00 7.06 -24.37
C ILE A 121 -17.11 7.20 -25.59
N THR A 122 -17.71 7.35 -26.76
CA THR A 122 -17.02 7.58 -28.03
C THR A 122 -17.03 9.06 -28.39
N ALA A 123 -15.91 9.59 -28.87
CA ALA A 123 -15.85 10.97 -29.35
C ALA A 123 -16.73 11.13 -30.61
N PRO A 124 -17.67 12.09 -30.65
CA PRO A 124 -18.57 12.26 -31.78
C PRO A 124 -17.90 12.94 -32.98
N ARG A 125 -16.71 13.52 -32.80
CA ARG A 125 -15.95 14.23 -33.84
C ARG A 125 -14.46 14.24 -33.50
N ALA A 126 -13.62 14.49 -34.51
CA ALA A 126 -12.21 14.79 -34.30
C ALA A 126 -12.04 16.07 -33.46
N ASN A 127 -10.99 16.09 -32.66
CA ASN A 127 -10.58 17.27 -31.90
C ASN A 127 -9.03 17.38 -31.96
N PRO A 128 -8.47 18.38 -32.66
CA PRO A 128 -9.18 19.47 -33.36
C PRO A 128 -9.97 18.96 -34.59
N PRO A 129 -11.03 19.68 -35.02
CA PRO A 129 -11.84 19.28 -36.17
C PRO A 129 -11.15 19.52 -37.52
N GLU A 130 -10.17 20.44 -37.56
CA GLU A 130 -9.41 20.83 -38.74
C GLU A 130 -7.93 20.92 -38.38
N ALA A 131 -7.05 20.92 -39.40
CA ALA A 131 -5.63 21.19 -39.18
C ALA A 131 -5.44 22.63 -38.70
N ASN A 132 -4.75 22.80 -37.58
CA ASN A 132 -4.47 24.09 -36.99
C ASN A 132 -2.99 24.25 -36.65
N THR A 133 -2.53 25.49 -36.53
CA THR A 133 -1.15 25.75 -36.14
C THR A 133 -0.92 25.50 -34.65
N ALA A 134 0.19 24.85 -34.33
CA ALA A 134 0.62 24.58 -32.96
C ALA A 134 1.39 25.75 -32.32
N VAL A 135 1.85 26.70 -33.13
CA VAL A 135 2.73 27.80 -32.72
C VAL A 135 2.32 29.12 -33.37
N ASP A 136 2.86 30.22 -32.84
CA ASP A 136 2.86 31.51 -33.52
C ASP A 136 4.02 31.54 -34.51
N GLY A 137 3.74 31.92 -35.75
CA GLY A 137 4.73 31.76 -36.80
C GLY A 137 4.25 32.13 -38.19
N TYR A 138 4.85 31.50 -39.19
CA TYR A 138 4.56 31.75 -40.58
C TYR A 138 4.25 30.46 -41.33
N GLY A 139 3.07 30.40 -41.93
CA GLY A 139 2.60 29.30 -42.73
C GLY A 139 2.95 29.47 -44.20
N PHE A 140 3.41 28.41 -44.85
CA PHE A 140 3.76 28.39 -46.27
C PHE A 140 3.58 26.96 -46.84
N ALA A 141 3.75 26.82 -48.17
CA ALA A 141 3.82 25.51 -48.81
C ALA A 141 5.27 25.01 -48.82
N HIS A 142 5.57 23.90 -48.16
CA HIS A 142 6.91 23.33 -48.02
C HIS A 142 7.57 23.06 -49.37
N ALA A 143 6.79 22.63 -50.36
CA ALA A 143 7.28 22.40 -51.72
C ALA A 143 7.80 23.67 -52.43
N SER A 144 7.56 24.86 -51.86
CA SER A 144 8.10 26.13 -52.36
C SER A 144 9.53 26.40 -51.91
N LEU A 145 10.04 25.64 -50.93
CA LEU A 145 11.39 25.81 -50.43
C LEU A 145 12.39 25.12 -51.35
N THR A 146 13.58 25.71 -51.45
CA THR A 146 14.75 25.13 -52.12
C THR A 146 15.83 24.75 -51.10
N THR A 147 16.99 24.30 -51.57
CA THR A 147 18.12 24.02 -50.68
C THR A 147 18.82 25.33 -50.28
N GLY A 148 19.11 25.49 -48.98
CA GLY A 148 19.79 26.68 -48.43
C GLY A 148 18.81 27.70 -47.86
N ASP A 149 19.29 28.92 -47.64
CA ASP A 149 18.51 30.01 -47.06
C ASP A 149 17.33 30.38 -47.97
N GLN A 150 16.15 30.61 -47.37
CA GLN A 150 14.91 30.88 -48.10
C GLN A 150 14.42 32.27 -47.74
N VAL A 151 13.90 33.02 -48.71
CA VAL A 151 13.24 34.31 -48.45
C VAL A 151 11.85 34.26 -49.05
N LEU A 152 10.83 34.36 -48.19
CA LEU A 152 9.43 34.29 -48.61
C LEU A 152 8.73 35.64 -48.39
N PRO A 153 8.15 36.26 -49.42
CA PRO A 153 7.26 37.40 -49.23
C PRO A 153 5.99 37.02 -48.47
N LEU A 154 5.52 37.93 -47.63
CA LEU A 154 4.28 37.77 -46.88
C LEU A 154 3.08 38.21 -47.71
N VAL A 155 2.02 37.40 -47.67
CA VAL A 155 0.69 37.87 -48.07
C VAL A 155 0.12 38.82 -47.03
N GLN A 156 -0.75 39.73 -47.46
CA GLN A 156 -1.43 40.64 -46.56
C GLN A 156 -2.43 39.89 -45.67
N GLY A 157 -2.40 40.17 -44.38
CA GLY A 157 -3.30 39.58 -43.38
C GLY A 157 -2.62 38.55 -42.49
N ARG A 158 -3.45 37.81 -41.75
CA ARG A 158 -3.04 36.74 -40.83
C ARG A 158 -4.17 35.74 -40.61
N ALA A 159 -3.82 34.53 -40.15
CA ALA A 159 -4.79 33.58 -39.60
C ALA A 159 -4.65 33.52 -38.07
N ALA A 160 -5.77 33.56 -37.36
CA ALA A 160 -5.82 33.45 -35.89
C ALA A 160 -6.95 32.51 -35.44
N ALA A 161 -6.89 32.01 -34.21
CA ALA A 161 -7.98 31.22 -33.64
C ALA A 161 -9.31 31.99 -33.69
N GLY A 162 -10.34 31.38 -34.29
CA GLY A 162 -11.65 32.01 -34.50
C GLY A 162 -11.72 33.05 -35.62
N VAL A 163 -10.59 33.40 -36.25
CA VAL A 163 -10.51 34.34 -37.38
C VAL A 163 -9.67 33.69 -38.49
N PRO A 164 -10.28 32.79 -39.29
CA PRO A 164 -9.58 32.13 -40.38
C PRO A 164 -9.23 33.14 -41.48
N TYR A 165 -8.11 32.89 -42.16
CA TYR A 165 -7.79 33.61 -43.39
C TYR A 165 -8.61 33.02 -44.55
N SER A 166 -9.37 33.85 -45.25
CA SER A 166 -10.27 33.41 -46.33
C SER A 166 -9.61 33.27 -47.69
N GLY A 167 -8.40 33.79 -47.86
CA GLY A 167 -7.63 33.69 -49.09
C GLY A 167 -6.84 32.37 -49.21
N THR A 168 -6.21 32.20 -50.36
CA THR A 168 -5.21 31.15 -50.60
C THR A 168 -3.83 31.75 -50.54
N VAL A 169 -2.90 31.09 -49.86
CA VAL A 169 -1.48 31.47 -49.85
C VAL A 169 -0.84 30.90 -51.13
N PRO A 170 -0.32 31.75 -52.03
CA PRO A 170 0.31 31.27 -53.26
C PRO A 170 1.63 30.51 -52.97
N PRO A 171 2.03 29.57 -53.84
CA PRO A 171 3.36 28.97 -53.76
C PRO A 171 4.46 30.04 -53.77
N GLY A 172 5.47 29.88 -52.91
CA GLY A 172 6.55 30.85 -52.73
C GLY A 172 6.21 32.04 -51.82
N TYR A 173 5.02 32.06 -51.21
CA TYR A 173 4.64 33.09 -50.23
C TYR A 173 4.41 32.45 -48.86
N ALA A 174 4.51 33.29 -47.82
CA ALA A 174 4.15 32.93 -46.46
C ALA A 174 3.02 33.82 -45.92
N ILE A 175 2.34 33.37 -44.87
CA ILE A 175 1.32 34.13 -44.14
C ILE A 175 1.61 34.05 -42.65
N ARG A 176 1.38 35.14 -41.90
CA ARG A 176 1.43 35.09 -40.45
C ARG A 176 0.28 34.25 -39.89
N VAL A 177 0.60 33.27 -39.06
CA VAL A 177 -0.37 32.40 -38.37
C VAL A 177 -0.14 32.46 -36.87
N LEU A 178 -1.20 32.38 -36.08
CA LEU A 178 -1.15 32.35 -34.62
C LEU A 178 -1.71 31.03 -34.09
N THR A 179 -1.17 30.57 -32.98
CA THR A 179 -1.51 29.32 -32.29
C THR A 179 -3.02 29.07 -32.28
N GLY A 180 -3.41 27.88 -32.74
CA GLY A 180 -4.81 27.46 -32.84
C GLY A 180 -5.56 27.97 -34.07
N ALA A 181 -4.97 28.79 -34.94
CA ALA A 181 -5.58 29.17 -36.22
C ALA A 181 -5.72 27.96 -37.14
N ALA A 182 -6.86 27.85 -37.83
CA ALA A 182 -7.02 26.91 -38.93
C ALA A 182 -6.00 27.23 -40.04
N LEU A 183 -5.35 26.19 -40.58
CA LEU A 183 -4.36 26.39 -41.64
C LEU A 183 -5.03 26.93 -42.91
N PRO A 184 -4.55 28.06 -43.47
CA PRO A 184 -5.08 28.59 -44.72
C PRO A 184 -4.89 27.64 -45.90
N THR A 185 -5.72 27.81 -46.94
CA THR A 185 -5.52 27.06 -48.19
C THR A 185 -4.15 27.38 -48.78
N GLY A 186 -3.39 26.34 -49.16
CA GLY A 186 -2.03 26.47 -49.68
C GLY A 186 -0.93 26.45 -48.61
N VAL A 187 -1.27 26.31 -47.33
CA VAL A 187 -0.30 26.13 -46.25
C VAL A 187 -0.29 24.67 -45.80
N ASP A 188 0.89 24.04 -45.80
CA ASP A 188 1.10 22.68 -45.28
C ASP A 188 2.21 22.62 -44.21
N ALA A 189 2.98 23.69 -44.04
CA ALA A 189 4.04 23.81 -43.05
C ALA A 189 3.97 25.16 -42.33
N VAL A 190 4.43 25.18 -41.07
CA VAL A 190 4.55 26.39 -40.26
C VAL A 190 5.94 26.41 -39.62
N ILE A 191 6.63 27.55 -39.73
CA ILE A 191 7.88 27.83 -38.99
C ILE A 191 7.59 28.78 -37.83
N LEU A 192 8.28 28.59 -36.70
CA LEU A 192 8.17 29.47 -35.54
C LEU A 192 8.61 30.89 -35.90
N GLN A 193 7.97 31.89 -35.32
CA GLN A 193 8.37 33.29 -35.53
C GLN A 193 9.78 33.58 -34.98
N GLU A 194 10.22 32.81 -33.98
CA GLU A 194 11.53 32.94 -33.34
C GLU A 194 12.67 32.43 -34.24
N ASP A 195 12.35 31.57 -35.21
CA ASP A 195 13.33 30.93 -36.11
C ASP A 195 13.48 31.67 -37.45
N VAL A 196 12.86 32.85 -37.59
CA VAL A 196 12.93 33.65 -38.81
C VAL A 196 13.26 35.11 -38.52
N THR A 197 13.88 35.77 -39.49
CA THR A 197 14.04 37.23 -39.48
C THR A 197 12.96 37.86 -40.34
N LEU A 198 12.21 38.81 -39.78
CA LEU A 198 11.21 39.59 -40.51
C LEU A 198 11.82 40.91 -41.00
N ASP A 199 11.76 41.17 -42.30
CA ASP A 199 12.18 42.43 -42.90
C ASP A 199 11.29 42.83 -44.08
N GLU A 200 10.88 44.10 -44.13
CA GLU A 200 10.06 44.71 -45.20
C GLU A 200 8.92 43.83 -45.78
N GLY A 201 8.20 43.10 -44.93
CA GLY A 201 7.09 42.23 -45.36
C GLY A 201 7.53 40.91 -45.99
N ARG A 202 8.73 40.43 -45.67
CA ARG A 202 9.27 39.12 -46.04
C ARG A 202 9.89 38.46 -44.82
N ILE A 203 9.97 37.13 -44.83
CA ILE A 203 10.71 36.36 -43.83
C ILE A 203 11.92 35.70 -44.49
N ALA A 204 13.02 35.62 -43.74
CA ALA A 204 14.24 34.89 -44.07
C ALA A 204 14.54 33.85 -42.98
#